data_AF-A0AB74LRV7-F1
#
_entry.id   AF-A0AB74LRV7-F1
#
_cell.length_a   1.000
_cell.length_b   1.000
_cell.length_c   1.000
_cell.angle_alpha   90.00
_cell.angle_beta   90.00
_cell.angle_gamma   90.00
#
_symmetry.space_group_name_H-M   'P 1'
#
loop_
_entity.id
_entity.type
_entity.pdbx_description
1 polymer ?
#
loop_
_entity_poly.entity_id
_entity_poly.type
_entity_poly.pdbx_seq_one_letter_code
_entity_poly.pdbx_strand_id
1 'polypeptide(L)'
;MTEPTEDPQETYKRNLRMAERAHDEASVETRTMLGTVITFGSEALKAAALINGGSAAAMLAFIGTGRQPVTLDTIQALRLFGFGLFAATAATGGAYIAQYLYQNATDFRSYHWEYPFVRVSKKSRIFLRLGIAFHLATMLLVFIAYSCAVTGLPDVASTLVPMPAK
;
A
#
# COMPACT_ATOMS: atom_id res chain seq x y z
N MET A 1 57.27 -7.38 1.67
CA MET A 1 56.14 -6.68 1.03
C MET A 1 55.55 -5.78 2.10
N THR A 2 56.06 -4.56 2.23
CA THR A 2 55.51 -3.57 3.17
C THR A 2 54.24 -3.02 2.53
N GLU A 3 53.10 -3.09 3.22
CA GLU A 3 51.90 -2.37 2.80
C GLU A 3 52.28 -0.92 2.51
N PRO A 4 51.87 -0.32 1.37
CA PRO A 4 52.08 1.09 1.16
C PRO A 4 51.36 1.84 2.28
N THR A 5 52.12 2.54 3.13
CA THR A 5 51.56 3.38 4.18
C THR A 5 50.83 4.54 3.51
N GLU A 6 49.54 4.35 3.31
CA GLU A 6 48.63 5.35 2.75
C GLU A 6 48.73 6.64 3.56
N ASP A 7 48.85 7.78 2.89
CA ASP A 7 48.87 9.09 3.55
C ASP A 7 47.61 9.24 4.43
N PRO A 8 47.75 9.54 5.74
CA PRO A 8 46.62 9.75 6.63
C PRO A 8 45.59 10.76 6.10
N GLN A 9 46.03 11.78 5.35
CA GLN A 9 45.12 12.77 4.76
C GLN A 9 44.26 12.18 3.64
N GLU A 10 44.83 11.33 2.79
CA GLU A 10 44.10 10.67 1.71
C GLU A 10 43.12 9.63 2.24
N THR A 11 43.50 8.91 3.30
CA THR A 11 42.60 7.99 4.00
C THR A 11 41.40 8.73 4.60
N TYR A 12 41.63 9.89 5.23
CA TYR A 12 40.55 10.72 5.78
C TYR A 12 39.59 11.23 4.70
N LYS A 13 40.13 11.79 3.60
CA LYS A 13 39.31 12.25 2.46
C LYS A 13 38.50 11.11 1.83
N ARG A 14 39.10 9.92 1.70
CA ARG A 14 38.40 8.73 1.20
C ARG A 14 37.23 8.37 2.11
N ASN A 15 37.46 8.29 3.42
CA ASN A 15 36.43 7.93 4.38
C ASN A 15 35.29 8.96 4.42
N LEU A 16 35.62 10.26 4.31
CA LEU A 16 34.62 11.32 4.21
C LEU A 16 33.72 11.14 2.98
N ARG A 17 34.32 10.92 1.79
CA ARG A 17 33.56 10.67 0.56
C ARG A 17 32.72 9.40 0.63
N MET A 18 33.22 8.36 1.30
CA MET A 18 32.44 7.14 1.52
C MET A 18 31.26 7.36 2.44
N ALA A 19 31.42 8.16 3.50
CA ALA A 19 30.35 8.52 4.42
C ALA A 19 29.27 9.36 3.72
N GLU A 20 29.67 10.40 2.97
CA GLU A 20 28.76 11.25 2.19
C GLU A 20 27.93 10.40 1.22
N ARG A 21 28.59 9.53 0.43
CA ARG A 21 27.90 8.62 -0.49
C ARG A 21 26.93 7.70 0.24
N ALA A 22 27.33 7.12 1.38
CA ALA A 22 26.47 6.22 2.14
C ALA A 22 25.23 6.94 2.71
N HIS A 23 25.36 8.21 3.11
CA HIS A 23 24.23 9.02 3.58
C HIS A 23 23.28 9.39 2.44
N ASP A 24 23.84 9.75 1.28
CA ASP A 24 23.08 10.07 0.07
C ASP A 24 22.35 8.83 -0.47
N GLU A 25 23.05 7.71 -0.63
CA GLU A 25 22.49 6.44 -1.10
C GLU A 25 21.36 5.97 -0.18
N ALA A 26 21.55 6.00 1.14
CA ALA A 26 20.52 5.59 2.09
C ALA A 26 19.25 6.47 2.03
N SER A 27 19.43 7.77 1.77
CA SER A 27 18.33 8.72 1.63
C SER A 27 17.57 8.52 0.30
N VAL A 28 18.31 8.30 -0.79
CA VAL A 28 17.74 8.07 -2.12
C VAL A 28 17.03 6.73 -2.20
N GLU A 29 17.66 5.64 -1.74
CA GLU A 29 17.09 4.29 -1.74
C GLU A 29 15.73 4.29 -1.02
N THR A 30 15.68 4.89 0.17
CA THR A 30 14.47 4.94 0.98
C THR A 30 13.34 5.69 0.27
N ARG A 31 13.64 6.85 -0.33
CA ARG A 31 12.63 7.66 -1.03
C ARG A 31 12.12 6.98 -2.30
N THR A 32 13.02 6.41 -3.10
CA THR A 32 12.67 5.80 -4.38
C THR A 32 11.88 4.51 -4.19
N MET A 33 12.36 3.57 -3.37
CA MET A 33 11.66 2.29 -3.16
C MET A 33 10.30 2.47 -2.48
N LEU A 34 10.24 3.27 -1.39
CA LEU A 34 8.96 3.47 -0.70
C LEU A 34 7.96 4.17 -1.61
N GLY A 35 8.38 5.21 -2.35
CA GLY A 35 7.53 5.93 -3.28
C GLY A 35 6.90 5.00 -4.33
N THR A 36 7.70 4.14 -4.97
CA THR A 36 7.21 3.21 -5.99
C THR A 36 6.19 2.22 -5.43
N VAL A 37 6.48 1.58 -4.29
CA VAL A 37 5.56 0.60 -3.67
C VAL A 37 4.24 1.25 -3.27
N ILE A 38 4.32 2.46 -2.72
CA ILE A 38 3.14 3.25 -2.32
C ILE A 38 2.27 3.57 -3.52
N THR A 39 2.86 4.02 -4.63
CA THR A 39 2.11 4.39 -5.83
C THR A 39 1.37 3.17 -6.40
N PHE A 40 2.04 2.03 -6.55
CA PHE A 40 1.39 0.81 -7.03
C PHE A 40 0.28 0.34 -6.09
N GLY A 41 0.50 0.39 -4.78
CA GLY A 41 -0.52 0.06 -3.79
C GLY A 41 -1.74 0.99 -3.85
N SER A 42 -1.52 2.29 -4.05
CA SER A 42 -2.60 3.28 -4.16
C SER A 42 -3.46 3.06 -5.40
N GLU A 43 -2.85 2.73 -6.55
CA GLU A 43 -3.61 2.42 -7.76
C GLU A 43 -4.45 1.13 -7.60
N ALA A 44 -3.88 0.09 -6.98
CA ALA A 44 -4.63 -1.13 -6.67
C ALA A 44 -5.82 -0.88 -5.73
N LEU A 45 -5.66 0.01 -4.74
CA LEU A 45 -6.72 0.44 -3.82
C LEU A 45 -7.84 1.20 -4.54
N LYS A 46 -7.48 2.15 -5.40
CA LYS A 46 -8.45 2.92 -6.21
C LYS A 46 -9.25 1.99 -7.12
N ALA A 47 -8.59 1.04 -7.77
CA ALA A 47 -9.25 0.05 -8.60
C ALA A 47 -10.24 -0.82 -7.79
N ALA A 48 -9.83 -1.31 -6.61
CA ALA A 48 -10.71 -2.09 -5.73
C ALA A 48 -11.93 -1.29 -5.26
N ALA A 49 -11.74 -0.02 -4.89
CA ALA A 49 -12.83 0.87 -4.48
C ALA A 49 -13.78 1.17 -5.65
N LEU A 50 -13.24 1.41 -6.85
CA LEU A 50 -14.03 1.72 -8.05
C LEU A 50 -14.84 0.51 -8.53
N ILE A 51 -14.27 -0.69 -8.50
CA ILE A 51 -15.00 -1.92 -8.88
C ILE A 51 -16.16 -2.16 -7.91
N ASN A 52 -15.92 -2.11 -6.60
CA ASN A 52 -16.95 -2.36 -5.61
C ASN A 52 -18.01 -1.24 -5.58
N GLY A 53 -17.57 0.02 -5.49
CA GLY A 53 -18.47 1.18 -5.47
C GLY A 53 -19.23 1.36 -6.77
N GLY A 54 -18.58 1.16 -7.92
CA GLY A 54 -19.21 1.23 -9.24
C GLY A 54 -20.25 0.14 -9.45
N SER A 55 -19.95 -1.09 -9.03
CA SER A 55 -20.91 -2.21 -9.11
C SER A 55 -22.11 -1.97 -8.20
N ALA A 56 -21.89 -1.55 -6.94
CA ALA A 56 -22.96 -1.20 -6.03
C ALA A 56 -23.85 -0.06 -6.56
N ALA A 57 -23.24 1.01 -7.10
CA ALA A 57 -23.95 2.14 -7.69
C ALA A 57 -24.77 1.72 -8.93
N ALA A 58 -24.21 0.90 -9.81
CA ALA A 58 -24.90 0.37 -10.98
C ALA A 58 -26.12 -0.47 -10.57
N MET A 59 -25.96 -1.36 -9.59
CA MET A 59 -27.07 -2.15 -9.05
C MET A 59 -28.17 -1.27 -8.48
N LEU A 60 -27.82 -0.31 -7.62
CA LEU A 60 -28.79 0.63 -7.04
C LEU A 60 -29.53 1.44 -8.10
N ALA A 61 -28.86 1.82 -9.20
CA ALA A 61 -29.50 2.49 -10.32
C ALA A 61 -30.50 1.59 -11.06
N PHE A 62 -30.18 0.33 -11.33
CA PHE A 62 -31.11 -0.62 -11.96
C PHE A 62 -32.32 -0.93 -11.08
N ILE A 63 -32.10 -1.07 -9.77
CA ILE A 63 -33.17 -1.25 -8.78
C ILE A 63 -34.05 0.01 -8.71
N GLY A 64 -33.43 1.19 -8.57
CA GLY A 64 -34.14 2.46 -8.41
C GLY A 64 -34.98 2.87 -9.62
N THR A 65 -34.60 2.41 -10.82
CA THR A 65 -35.39 2.60 -12.06
C THR A 65 -36.52 1.59 -12.23
N GLY A 66 -36.66 0.62 -11.31
CA GLY A 66 -37.66 -0.46 -11.39
C GLY A 66 -37.40 -1.47 -12.51
N ARG A 67 -36.19 -1.48 -13.08
CA ARG A 67 -35.82 -2.36 -14.20
C ARG A 67 -35.45 -3.77 -13.76
N GLN A 68 -35.12 -3.96 -12.49
CA GLN A 68 -34.78 -5.25 -11.91
C GLN A 68 -35.49 -5.41 -10.55
N PRO A 69 -36.02 -6.60 -10.24
CA PRO A 69 -36.64 -6.85 -8.95
C PRO A 69 -35.58 -6.89 -7.84
N VAL A 70 -35.97 -6.50 -6.63
CA VAL A 70 -35.13 -6.69 -5.44
C VAL A 70 -35.27 -8.14 -4.99
N THR A 71 -34.23 -8.94 -5.16
CA THR A 71 -34.17 -10.33 -4.69
C THR A 71 -33.18 -10.48 -3.53
N LEU A 72 -33.17 -11.65 -2.89
CA LEU A 72 -32.17 -11.97 -1.87
C LEU A 72 -30.74 -11.90 -2.42
N ASP A 73 -30.53 -12.41 -3.63
CA ASP A 73 -29.24 -12.40 -4.33
C ASP A 73 -28.79 -10.95 -4.61
N THR A 74 -29.71 -10.07 -5.00
CA THR A 74 -29.43 -8.64 -5.19
C THR A 74 -28.97 -7.97 -3.89
N ILE A 75 -29.63 -8.28 -2.77
CA ILE A 75 -29.28 -7.73 -1.46
C ILE A 75 -27.92 -8.27 -1.00
N GLN A 76 -27.65 -9.55 -1.24
CA GLN A 76 -26.38 -10.19 -0.91
C GLN A 76 -25.22 -9.59 -1.71
N ALA A 77 -25.37 -9.45 -3.03
CA ALA A 77 -24.36 -8.82 -3.88
C ALA A 77 -24.10 -7.37 -3.46
N LEU A 78 -25.15 -6.59 -3.14
CA LEU A 78 -24.98 -5.21 -2.67
C LEU A 78 -24.23 -5.14 -1.33
N ARG A 79 -24.47 -6.09 -0.41
CA ARG A 79 -23.72 -6.20 0.84
C ARG A 79 -22.26 -6.56 0.59
N LEU A 80 -21.98 -7.49 -0.34
CA LEU A 80 -20.62 -7.86 -0.71
C LEU A 80 -19.86 -6.67 -1.30
N PHE A 81 -20.45 -5.95 -2.25
CA PHE A 81 -19.83 -4.75 -2.82
C PHE A 81 -19.67 -3.63 -1.78
N GLY A 82 -20.65 -3.43 -0.91
CA GLY A 82 -20.54 -2.45 0.19
C GLY A 82 -19.40 -2.79 1.16
N PHE A 83 -19.27 -4.05 1.55
CA PHE A 83 -18.18 -4.51 2.39
C PHE A 83 -16.82 -4.41 1.68
N GLY A 84 -16.76 -4.77 0.40
CA GLY A 84 -15.54 -4.61 -0.40
C GLY A 84 -15.11 -3.15 -0.55
N LEU A 85 -16.06 -2.23 -0.76
CA LEU A 85 -15.79 -0.79 -0.78
C LEU A 85 -15.27 -0.28 0.58
N PHE A 86 -15.91 -0.70 1.67
CA PHE A 86 -15.46 -0.36 3.02
C PHE A 86 -14.05 -0.89 3.29
N ALA A 87 -13.76 -2.15 2.95
CA ALA A 87 -12.45 -2.76 3.09
C ALA A 87 -11.38 -2.01 2.28
N ALA A 88 -11.65 -1.63 1.03
CA ALA A 88 -10.74 -0.85 0.19
C ALA A 88 -10.49 0.56 0.77
N THR A 89 -11.53 1.19 1.33
CA THR A 89 -11.41 2.51 1.98
C THR A 89 -10.58 2.42 3.27
N ALA A 90 -10.85 1.42 4.11
CA ALA A 90 -10.09 1.15 5.33
C ALA A 90 -8.62 0.84 5.01
N ALA A 91 -8.36 0.08 3.95
CA ALA A 91 -7.01 -0.22 3.47
C ALA A 91 -6.28 1.05 3.00
N THR A 92 -6.97 2.02 2.41
CA THR A 92 -6.38 3.32 2.05
C THR A 92 -5.92 4.09 3.29
N GLY A 93 -6.75 4.12 4.35
CA GLY A 93 -6.37 4.72 5.63
C GLY A 93 -5.18 4.00 6.29
N GLY A 94 -5.19 2.67 6.28
CA GLY A 94 -4.07 1.88 6.80
C GLY A 94 -2.78 2.09 6.01
N ALA A 95 -2.87 2.28 4.68
CA ALA A 95 -1.70 2.54 3.84
C ALA A 95 -1.05 3.88 4.22
N TYR A 96 -1.85 4.91 4.49
CA TYR A 96 -1.34 6.19 5.00
C TYR A 96 -0.62 6.03 6.34
N ILE A 97 -1.17 5.25 7.26
CA ILE A 97 -0.52 4.94 8.55
C ILE A 97 0.81 4.20 8.32
N ALA A 98 0.84 3.20 7.43
CA ALA A 98 2.07 2.47 7.11
C ALA A 98 3.16 3.40 6.57
N GLN A 99 2.81 4.33 5.67
CA GLN A 99 3.72 5.33 5.13
C GLN A 99 4.30 6.23 6.21
N TYR A 100 3.42 6.74 7.10
CA TYR A 100 3.84 7.55 8.23
C TYR A 100 4.84 6.80 9.13
N LEU A 101 4.59 5.51 9.40
CA LEU A 101 5.48 4.68 10.21
C LEU A 101 6.83 4.41 9.52
N TYR A 102 6.85 4.18 8.20
CA TYR A 102 8.10 4.02 7.44
C TYR A 102 8.93 5.31 7.40
N GLN A 103 8.29 6.47 7.29
CA GLN A 103 8.96 7.76 7.37
C GLN A 103 9.64 7.92 8.73
N ASN A 104 8.89 7.72 9.82
CA ASN A 104 9.43 7.79 11.18
C ASN A 104 10.57 6.76 11.41
N ALA A 105 10.45 5.56 10.85
CA ALA A 105 11.51 4.55 10.92
C ALA A 105 12.82 5.04 10.29
N THR A 106 12.73 5.88 9.26
CA THR A 106 13.88 6.48 8.58
C THR A 106 14.42 7.67 9.36
N ASP A 107 13.56 8.53 9.90
CA ASP A 107 13.95 9.72 10.67
C ASP A 107 14.71 9.36 11.96
N PHE A 108 14.41 8.20 12.55
CA PHE A 108 15.15 7.69 13.73
C PHE A 108 16.46 6.96 13.39
N ARG A 109 16.95 7.02 12.14
CA ARG A 109 18.31 6.53 11.79
C ARG A 109 19.34 7.57 12.22
N SER A 110 20.44 7.10 12.79
CA SER A 110 21.56 7.98 13.16
C SER A 110 22.66 7.88 12.12
N TYR A 111 23.08 9.02 11.59
CA TYR A 111 24.18 9.16 10.65
C TYR A 111 25.49 9.41 11.40
N HIS A 112 26.52 8.63 11.07
CA HIS A 112 27.85 8.70 11.69
C HIS A 112 28.90 8.84 10.59
N TRP A 113 30.01 9.50 10.91
CA TRP A 113 31.17 9.66 10.02
C TRP A 113 32.17 8.50 10.13
N GLU A 114 31.95 7.61 11.08
CA GLU A 114 32.71 6.38 11.27
C GLU A 114 31.89 5.18 10.76
N TYR A 115 32.57 4.26 10.09
CA TYR A 115 31.94 3.04 9.63
C TYR A 115 31.40 2.21 10.83
N PRO A 116 30.17 1.66 10.78
CA PRO A 116 29.14 1.83 9.75
C PRO A 116 28.49 3.22 9.80
N PHE A 117 28.44 3.88 8.64
CA PHE A 117 28.02 5.28 8.48
C PHE A 117 26.52 5.53 8.77
N VAL A 118 25.70 4.48 8.74
CA VAL A 118 24.27 4.54 9.06
C VAL A 118 23.95 3.46 10.10
N ARG A 119 23.38 3.88 11.24
CA ARG A 119 23.02 2.95 12.34
C ARG A 119 21.53 3.00 12.62
N VAL A 120 20.92 1.82 12.73
CA VAL A 120 19.49 1.66 13.02
C VAL A 120 19.26 1.71 14.53
N SER A 121 18.52 2.72 14.99
CA SER A 121 18.18 2.85 16.41
C SER A 121 17.11 1.83 16.85
N LYS A 122 16.95 1.64 18.17
CA LYS A 122 15.87 0.79 18.72
C LYS A 122 14.49 1.32 18.33
N LYS A 123 14.31 2.65 18.33
CA LYS A 123 13.05 3.31 17.92
C LYS A 123 12.76 3.05 16.44
N SER A 124 13.76 3.23 15.57
CA SER A 124 13.64 2.95 14.14
C SER A 124 13.14 1.52 13.87
N ARG A 125 13.65 0.51 14.59
CA ARG A 125 13.18 -0.88 14.46
C ARG A 125 11.73 -1.08 14.89
N ILE A 126 11.26 -0.39 15.92
CA ILE A 126 9.86 -0.49 16.37
C ILE A 126 8.92 0.09 15.32
N PHE A 127 9.22 1.30 14.83
CA PHE A 127 8.44 1.94 13.77
C PHE A 127 8.44 1.12 12.49
N LEU A 128 9.57 0.52 12.12
CA LEU A 128 9.66 -0.38 10.97
C LEU A 128 8.74 -1.60 11.13
N ARG A 129 8.76 -2.26 12.30
CA ARG A 129 7.90 -3.42 12.56
C ARG A 129 6.41 -3.06 12.52
N LEU A 130 6.04 -1.94 13.13
CA LEU A 130 4.66 -1.45 13.07
C LEU A 130 4.26 -1.10 11.64
N GLY A 131 5.14 -0.44 10.88
CA GLY A 131 4.90 -0.11 9.47
C GLY A 131 4.65 -1.36 8.63
N ILE A 132 5.46 -2.41 8.81
CA ILE A 132 5.27 -3.71 8.15
C ILE A 132 3.94 -4.34 8.56
N ALA A 133 3.59 -4.33 9.84
CA ALA A 133 2.33 -4.91 10.31
C ALA A 133 1.11 -4.22 9.70
N PHE A 134 1.08 -2.88 9.67
CA PHE A 134 0.02 -2.11 9.02
C PHE A 134 -0.01 -2.35 7.51
N HIS A 135 1.15 -2.41 6.86
CA HIS A 135 1.23 -2.70 5.43
C HIS A 135 0.64 -4.08 5.09
N LEU A 136 0.98 -5.13 5.86
CA LEU A 136 0.40 -6.46 5.68
C LEU A 136 -1.11 -6.47 5.91
N ALA A 137 -1.60 -5.77 6.94
CA ALA A 137 -3.03 -5.64 7.19
C ALA A 137 -3.76 -4.95 6.01
N THR A 138 -3.16 -3.91 5.44
CA THR A 138 -3.74 -3.22 4.26
C THR A 138 -3.78 -4.12 3.04
N MET A 139 -2.72 -4.89 2.80
CA MET A 139 -2.66 -5.85 1.71
C MET A 139 -3.77 -6.90 1.85
N LEU A 140 -3.98 -7.44 3.05
CA LEU A 140 -5.07 -8.37 3.34
C LEU A 140 -6.45 -7.76 3.06
N LEU A 141 -6.69 -6.51 3.50
CA LEU A 141 -7.95 -5.80 3.23
C LEU A 141 -8.20 -5.59 1.74
N VAL A 142 -7.16 -5.32 0.94
CA VAL A 142 -7.26 -5.23 -0.52
C VAL A 142 -7.66 -6.57 -1.13
N PHE A 143 -7.05 -7.67 -0.69
CA PHE A 143 -7.43 -9.02 -1.15
C PHE A 143 -8.87 -9.35 -0.79
N ILE A 144 -9.33 -8.99 0.41
CA ILE A 144 -10.72 -9.14 0.82
C ILE A 144 -11.64 -8.33 -0.09
N ALA A 145 -11.31 -7.06 -0.37
CA ALA A 145 -12.09 -6.19 -1.25
C ALA A 145 -12.24 -6.76 -2.68
N TYR A 146 -11.15 -7.31 -3.24
CA TYR A 146 -11.21 -7.98 -4.54
C TYR A 146 -12.02 -9.27 -4.49
N SER A 147 -11.87 -10.06 -3.42
CA SER A 147 -12.62 -11.30 -3.24
C SER A 147 -14.12 -11.02 -3.21
N CYS A 148 -14.56 -10.01 -2.45
CA CYS A 148 -15.96 -9.59 -2.42
C CYS A 148 -16.49 -9.15 -3.78
N ALA A 149 -15.69 -8.43 -4.57
CA ALA A 149 -16.07 -8.05 -5.92
C ALA A 149 -16.25 -9.29 -6.82
N VAL A 150 -15.30 -10.21 -6.78
CA VAL A 150 -15.32 -11.43 -7.61
C VAL A 150 -16.48 -12.35 -7.23
N THR A 151 -16.79 -12.50 -5.94
CA THR A 151 -17.92 -13.32 -5.48
C THR A 151 -19.27 -12.64 -5.68
N GLY A 152 -19.33 -11.31 -5.62
CA GLY A 152 -20.58 -10.56 -5.80
C GLY A 152 -21.06 -10.51 -7.25
N LEU A 153 -20.15 -10.53 -8.23
CA LEU A 153 -20.52 -10.44 -9.66
C LEU A 153 -21.40 -11.61 -10.16
N PRO A 154 -21.13 -12.89 -9.85
CA PRO A 154 -22.02 -14.00 -10.18
C PRO A 154 -23.43 -13.86 -9.62
N ASP A 155 -23.56 -13.42 -8.36
CA ASP A 155 -24.86 -13.21 -7.68
C ASP A 155 -25.70 -12.14 -8.41
N VAL A 156 -25.06 -11.11 -8.96
CA VAL A 156 -25.75 -10.14 -9.83
C VAL A 156 -26.16 -10.81 -11.15
N ALA A 157 -25.23 -11.53 -11.77
CA ALA A 157 -25.46 -12.14 -13.08
C ALA A 157 -26.62 -13.13 -13.10
N SER A 158 -26.78 -13.93 -12.03
CA SER A 158 -27.91 -14.86 -11.89
C SER A 158 -29.26 -14.14 -11.74
N THR A 159 -29.26 -12.91 -11.25
CA THR A 159 -30.47 -12.13 -11.00
C THR A 159 -30.96 -11.35 -12.21
N LEU A 160 -30.09 -11.09 -13.19
CA LEU A 160 -30.44 -10.28 -14.36
C LEU A 160 -31.45 -10.99 -15.25
N VAL A 161 -32.70 -10.53 -15.21
CA VAL A 161 -33.73 -10.98 -16.14
C VAL A 161 -33.55 -10.21 -17.47
N PRO A 162 -33.50 -10.90 -18.63
CA PRO A 162 -33.43 -10.24 -19.93
C PRO A 162 -34.65 -9.33 -20.10
N MET A 163 -34.43 -8.03 -20.31
CA MET A 163 -35.53 -7.13 -20.63
C MET A 163 -35.99 -7.37 -22.07
N PRO A 164 -37.31 -7.45 -22.34
CA PRO A 164 -37.79 -7.50 -23.72
C PRO A 164 -37.33 -6.25 -24.46
N ALA A 165 -36.74 -6.43 -25.64
CA ALA A 165 -36.34 -5.33 -26.50
C ALA A 165 -37.59 -4.49 -26.82
N LYS A 166 -37.52 -3.19 -26.53
CA LYS A 166 -38.54 -2.22 -26.95
C LYS A 166 -38.42 -1.93 -28.44
#